data_AF-A0A2V8Q058-F1
#
_entry.id   AF-A0A2V8Q058-F1
#
_cell.length_a   1.000
_cell.length_b   1.000
_cell.length_c   1.000
_cell.angle_alpha   90.00
_cell.angle_beta   90.00
_cell.angle_gamma   90.00
#
_symmetry.space_group_name_H-M   'P 1'
#
loop_
_entity.id
_entity.type
_entity.pdbx_description
1 polymer ?
#
loop_
_entity_poly.entity_id
_entity_poly.type
_entity_poly.pdbx_seq_one_letter_code
_entity_poly.pdbx_strand_id
1 'polypeptide(L)' 'MKWTDYPDASYYKISIYPNDHLVTAQYVNQRVDGTTFKVEKPLQKGEYRWKVEAYNGEDRKLSESADQITFTITDGG' A
#
# COMPACT_ATOMS: atom_id res chain seq x y z
N MET A 1 -7.49 -0.85 -2.52
CA MET A 1 -6.57 0.02 -3.32
C MET A 1 -6.32 -0.65 -4.66
N LYS A 2 -6.10 0.15 -5.71
CA LYS A 2 -5.78 -0.31 -7.06
C LYS A 2 -4.76 0.65 -7.68
N TRP A 3 -3.78 0.12 -8.41
CA TRP A 3 -2.76 0.90 -9.13
C TRP A 3 -2.63 0.42 -10.57
N THR A 4 -1.90 1.18 -11.38
CA THR A 4 -1.55 0.80 -12.75
C THR A 4 -0.35 -0.13 -12.73
N ASP A 5 -0.36 -1.13 -13.60
CA ASP A 5 0.77 -2.04 -13.77
C ASP A 5 2.03 -1.28 -14.24
N TYR A 6 3.20 -1.70 -13.75
CA TYR A 6 4.49 -1.13 -14.08
C TYR A 6 5.26 -2.11 -14.99
N PRO A 7 5.83 -1.65 -16.12
CA PRO A 7 6.60 -2.52 -17.01
C PRO A 7 7.67 -3.32 -16.27
N ASP A 8 7.81 -4.60 -16.64
CA ASP A 8 8.77 -5.54 -16.07
C ASP A 8 8.59 -5.90 -14.58
N ALA A 9 7.52 -5.40 -13.94
CA ALA A 9 7.18 -5.81 -12.58
C ALA A 9 6.67 -7.26 -12.57
N SER A 10 7.27 -8.08 -11.71
CA SER A 10 6.80 -9.44 -11.41
C SER A 10 5.91 -9.47 -10.17
N TYR A 11 6.08 -8.52 -9.25
CA TYR A 11 5.23 -8.35 -8.07
C TYR A 11 5.35 -6.94 -7.51
N TYR A 12 4.50 -6.62 -6.53
CA TYR A 12 4.50 -5.36 -5.80
C TYR A 12 4.60 -5.59 -4.30
N LYS A 13 5.12 -4.60 -3.57
CA LYS A 13 4.97 -4.49 -2.12
C LYS A 13 4.12 -3.28 -1.81
N ILE A 14 3.06 -3.48 -1.03
CA ILE A 14 2.21 -2.40 -0.52
C ILE A 14 2.45 -2.18 0.98
N SER A 15 2.54 -0.92 1.35
CA SER A 15 2.61 -0.46 2.73
C SER A 15 1.54 0.60 2.98
N ILE A 16 0.86 0.53 4.12
CA ILE A 16 -0.17 1.47 4.57
C ILE A 16 0.25 2.00 5.93
N TYR A 17 0.51 3.30 5.99
CA TYR A 17 0.98 4.00 7.18
C TYR A 17 -0.12 4.91 7.71
N PRO A 18 -0.51 4.79 8.99
CA PRO A 18 -1.33 5.81 9.62
C PRO A 18 -0.55 7.12 9.73
N ASN A 19 -1.23 8.26 9.56
CA ASN A 19 -0.65 9.56 9.88
C ASN A 19 -0.50 9.78 11.40
N ASP A 20 -1.32 9.09 12.20
CA ASP A 20 -1.19 9.09 13.66
C ASP A 20 -0.10 8.10 14.10
N HIS A 21 0.95 8.63 14.73
CA HIS A 21 2.10 7.85 15.21
C HIS A 21 1.74 6.92 16.39
N LEU A 22 0.59 7.11 17.04
CA LEU A 22 0.09 6.21 18.09
C LEU A 22 -0.57 4.96 17.52
N VAL A 23 -0.88 4.95 16.22
CA VAL A 23 -1.49 3.82 15.53
C VAL A 23 -0.40 2.98 14.87
N THR A 24 -0.39 1.67 15.15
CA THR A 24 0.55 0.76 14.51
C THR A 24 0.15 0.47 13.07
N ALA A 25 1.09 0.63 12.13
CA ALA A 25 0.90 0.22 10.73
C ALA A 25 0.70 -1.30 10.63
N GLN A 26 -0.49 -1.74 10.22
CA GLN A 26 -0.84 -3.16 10.13
C GLN A 26 -0.35 -3.83 8.82
N TYR A 27 -0.11 -3.04 7.78
CA TYR A 27 0.26 -3.52 6.46
C TYR A 27 1.57 -2.85 6.05
N VAL A 28 2.68 -3.57 6.19
CA VAL A 28 4.00 -3.10 5.77
C VAL A 28 4.61 -4.16 4.87
N ASN A 29 5.10 -3.75 3.69
CA ASN A 29 5.77 -4.60 2.70
C ASN A 29 4.98 -5.86 2.31
N GLN A 30 3.66 -5.76 2.26
CA GLN A 30 2.79 -6.87 1.88
C GLN A 30 2.98 -7.18 0.40
N ARG A 31 3.39 -8.41 0.07
CA ARG A 31 3.57 -8.83 -1.31
C ARG A 31 2.22 -8.99 -2.00
N VAL A 32 2.12 -8.48 -3.23
CA VAL A 32 0.94 -8.59 -4.08
C VAL A 32 1.41 -8.96 -5.49
N ASP A 33 0.99 -10.10 -6.02
CA ASP A 33 1.35 -10.56 -7.37
C ASP A 33 0.43 -9.96 -8.47
N GLY A 34 -0.32 -8.91 -8.14
CA GLY A 34 -1.22 -8.20 -9.05
C GLY A 34 -1.34 -6.72 -8.68
N THR A 35 -2.31 -6.01 -9.27
CA THR A 35 -2.43 -4.54 -9.17
C THR A 35 -3.54 -4.05 -8.25
N THR A 36 -4.06 -4.94 -7.40
CA THR A 36 -5.14 -4.66 -6.46
C THR A 36 -4.83 -5.23 -5.10
N PHE A 37 -5.07 -4.44 -4.05
CA PHE A 37 -4.96 -4.89 -2.67
C PHE A 37 -6.25 -4.62 -1.90
N LYS A 38 -6.74 -5.66 -1.21
CA LYS A 38 -7.90 -5.59 -0.33
C LYS A 38 -7.43 -5.62 1.12
N VAL A 39 -7.92 -4.67 1.91
CA VAL A 39 -7.71 -4.63 3.36
C VAL A 39 -8.59 -5.73 3.99
N GLU A 40 -7.98 -6.63 4.75
CA GLU A 40 -8.68 -7.74 5.41
C GLU A 40 -9.00 -7.43 6.88
N LYS A 41 -8.02 -6.90 7.60
CA LYS A 41 -8.15 -6.35 8.95
C LYS A 41 -8.65 -4.91 8.88
N PRO A 42 -9.72 -4.56 9.61
CA PRO A 42 -10.20 -3.19 9.70
C PRO A 42 -9.09 -2.23 10.11
N LEU A 43 -9.01 -1.11 9.38
CA LEU A 43 -8.18 0.03 9.77
C LEU A 43 -8.96 0.87 10.80
N GLN A 44 -8.26 1.41 11.78
CA GLN A 44 -8.84 2.36 12.72
C GLN A 44 -9.22 3.65 11.97
N LYS A 45 -10.16 4.42 12.52
CA LYS A 45 -10.48 5.76 12.03
C LYS A 45 -9.23 6.63 12.00
N GLY A 46 -9.08 7.41 10.94
CA GLY A 46 -7.96 8.33 10.79
C GLY A 46 -7.52 8.49 9.35
N GLU A 47 -6.46 9.26 9.19
CA GLU A 47 -5.81 9.48 7.89
C GLU A 47 -4.68 8.47 7.71
N TYR A 48 -4.54 8.00 6.48
CA TYR A 48 -3.52 7.05 6.09
C TYR A 48 -2.83 7.51 4.81
N ARG A 49 -1.59 7.09 4.66
CA ARG A 49 -0.83 7.11 3.41
C ARG A 49 -0.58 5.67 2.99
N TRP A 50 -0.57 5.41 1.70
CA TRP A 50 -0.12 4.12 1.19
C TRP A 50 0.92 4.31 0.09
N LYS A 51 1.84 3.35 0.04
CA LYS A 51 2.94 3.29 -0.91
C LYS A 51 2.94 1.92 -1.58
N VAL A 52 3.20 1.90 -2.88
CA VAL A 52 3.45 0.70 -3.68
C VAL A 52 4.84 0.75 -4.26
N GLU A 53 5.60 -0.32 -4.10
CA GLU A 53 6.90 -0.52 -4.72
C GLU A 53 6.81 -1.67 -5.72
N ALA A 54 7.23 -1.45 -6.96
CA ALA A 54 7.27 -2.45 -8.01
C ALA A 54 8.62 -3.18 -8.00
N TYR A 55 8.60 -4.50 -8.16
CA TYR A 55 9.79 -5.35 -8.16
C TYR A 55 9.79 -6.30 -9.35
N ASN A 56 10.98 -6.57 -9.90
CA ASN A 56 11.16 -7.65 -10.88
C ASN A 56 11.29 -9.04 -10.20
N GLY A 57 11.44 -10.09 -11.00
CA GLY A 57 11.59 -11.47 -10.52
C GLY A 57 12.90 -11.76 -9.78
N GLU A 58 13.83 -10.82 -9.74
CA GLU A 58 15.12 -10.90 -9.03
C GLU A 58 15.11 -10.08 -7.72
N ASP A 59 13.92 -9.69 -7.24
CA ASP A 59 13.71 -8.85 -6.05
C ASP A 59 14.34 -7.44 -6.13
N ARG A 60 14.61 -6.94 -7.34
CA ARG A 60 15.09 -5.58 -7.56
C ARG A 60 13.92 -4.60 -7.66
N LYS A 61 13.96 -3.53 -6.85
CA LYS A 61 13.00 -2.43 -6.94
C LYS A 61 13.15 -1.72 -8.29
N LEU A 62 12.05 -1.61 -9.03
CA LEU A 62 11.97 -0.94 -10.33
C LEU A 62 11.43 0.48 -10.21
N SER A 63 10.40 0.66 -9.36
CA SER A 63 9.69 1.92 -9.20
C SER A 63 8.97 1.96 -7.87
N GLU A 64 8.53 3.14 -7.46
CA GLU A 64 7.62 3.33 -6.34
C GLU A 64 6.60 4.45 -6.60
N SER A 65 5.40 4.30 -6.05
CA SER A 65 4.40 5.36 -6.06
C SER A 65 4.86 6.53 -5.20
N ALA A 66 4.45 7.75 -5.54
CA ALA A 66 4.66 8.89 -4.65
C ALA A 66 4.02 8.65 -3.27
N ASP A 67 4.70 9.03 -2.18
CA ASP A 67 4.25 8.85 -0.79
C ASP A 67 2.98 9.65 -0.40
N GLN A 68 2.40 10.38 -1.35
CA GLN A 68 1.30 11.32 -1.13
C GLN A 68 -0.08 10.74 -1.39
N ILE A 69 -0.22 9.44 -1.72
CA ILE A 69 -1.56 8.89 -1.89
C ILE A 69 -2.19 8.71 -0.50
N THR A 70 -3.01 9.68 -0.12
CA THR A 70 -3.72 9.71 1.16
C THR A 70 -5.16 9.22 1.01
N PHE A 71 -5.68 8.63 2.08
CA PHE A 71 -7.11 8.38 2.23
C PHE A 71 -7.51 8.48 3.71
N THR A 72 -8.78 8.76 3.94
CA THR A 72 -9.35 8.87 5.28
C THR A 72 -10.34 7.75 5.51
N ILE A 73 -10.20 7.07 6.65
CA ILE A 73 -11.21 6.14 7.15
C ILE A 73 -12.13 6.94 8.08
N THR A 74 -13.37 7.13 7.65
CA THR A 74 -14.47 7.68 8.46
C THR A 74 -15.33 6.56 8.99
N ASP A 75 -16.09 6.81 10.06
CA ASP A 75 -17.11 5.86 10.52
C ASP A 75 -18.08 5.57 9.37
N GLY A 76 -18.39 4.28 9.16
CA GLY A 76 -19.39 3.85 8.18
C GLY A 76 -20.77 4.26 8.67
N GLY A 77 -21.52 4.99 7.84
CA GLY A 77 -22.94 5.24 8.06
C GLY A 77 -23.78 3.97 7.93
#